data_AF-A0A850PCK7-F1
#
_entry.id   AF-A0A850PCK7-F1
#
_cell.length_a   1.000
_cell.length_b   1.000
_cell.length_c   1.000
_cell.angle_alpha   90.00
_cell.angle_beta   90.00
_cell.angle_gamma   90.00
#
_symmetry.space_group_name_H-M   'P 1'
#
loop_
_entity.id
_entity.type
_entity.pdbx_description
1 polymer ?
#
loop_
_entity_poly.entity_id
_entity_poly.type
_entity_poly.pdbx_seq_one_letter_code
_entity_poly.pdbx_strand_id
1 'polypeptide(L)'
;MPRPAARTPRSPVNTIAHNAVAPPREAPARVPEPAVAADPLPLAMFRFDPVWYSATYPDVAGLDPAAHYLAYGHVEMRDPNPYFNAADYVAANPDVAAVHANPFLHFIFYGAAEGRPLKP
;
A
#
# COMPACT_ATOMS: atom_id res chain seq x y z
N MET A 1 -66.08 60.25 -2.18
CA MET A 1 -64.73 60.76 -2.44
C MET A 1 -63.75 59.57 -2.46
N PRO A 2 -62.68 59.61 -3.27
CA PRO A 2 -62.35 58.51 -4.19
C PRO A 2 -61.03 57.75 -3.92
N ARG A 3 -60.95 56.55 -4.51
CA ARG A 3 -59.80 55.94 -5.22
C ARG A 3 -58.65 55.27 -4.43
N PRO A 4 -57.87 54.38 -5.08
CA PRO A 4 -57.66 52.99 -4.66
C PRO A 4 -56.17 52.63 -4.45
N ALA A 5 -55.88 51.41 -4.00
CA ALA A 5 -54.63 50.68 -4.26
C ALA A 5 -54.72 49.32 -3.57
N ALA A 6 -54.04 48.25 -3.95
CA ALA A 6 -53.42 47.82 -5.18
C ALA A 6 -53.02 46.35 -4.91
N ARG A 7 -53.17 45.52 -5.93
CA ARG A 7 -52.32 44.37 -6.27
C ARG A 7 -51.72 43.52 -5.13
N THR A 8 -52.23 42.29 -5.06
CA THR A 8 -51.50 41.05 -4.77
C THR A 8 -50.12 41.00 -5.44
N PRO A 9 -49.11 40.31 -4.85
CA PRO A 9 -49.05 38.86 -5.02
C PRO A 9 -48.54 38.05 -3.82
N ARG A 10 -48.81 36.75 -3.91
CA ARG A 10 -48.40 35.67 -3.00
C ARG A 10 -46.88 35.63 -2.85
N SER A 11 -46.39 35.69 -1.61
CA SER A 11 -45.05 35.22 -1.25
C SER A 11 -45.13 33.76 -0.82
N PRO A 12 -44.47 32.79 -1.48
CA PRO A 12 -44.20 31.53 -0.83
C PRO A 12 -43.08 31.74 0.18
N VAL A 13 -43.40 31.48 1.45
CA VAL A 13 -42.42 31.39 2.53
C VAL A 13 -41.53 30.17 2.27
N ASN A 14 -40.26 30.48 2.03
CA ASN A 14 -39.04 29.78 2.41
C ASN A 14 -39.23 28.39 3.08
N THR A 15 -38.79 27.32 2.42
CA THR A 15 -38.34 26.09 3.09
C THR A 15 -36.90 25.84 2.68
N ILE A 16 -36.04 25.84 3.69
CA ILE A 16 -34.61 25.60 3.63
C ILE A 16 -34.38 24.12 3.28
N ALA A 17 -33.69 23.85 2.17
CA ALA A 17 -32.99 22.58 1.96
C ALA A 17 -31.49 22.88 1.89
N HIS A 18 -30.79 22.52 2.95
CA HIS A 18 -29.33 22.45 2.98
C HIS A 18 -28.90 21.30 2.06
N ASN A 19 -28.28 21.62 0.92
CA ASN A 19 -27.31 20.73 0.31
C ASN A 19 -26.43 21.51 -0.68
N ALA A 20 -25.42 22.19 -0.12
CA ALA A 20 -24.30 22.66 -0.92
C ALA A 20 -23.41 21.45 -1.22
N VAL A 21 -23.50 20.90 -2.43
CA VAL A 21 -22.47 20.02 -2.98
C VAL A 21 -21.25 20.91 -3.23
N ALA A 22 -20.19 20.71 -2.44
CA ALA A 22 -18.90 21.32 -2.73
C ALA A 22 -18.40 20.85 -4.12
N PRO A 23 -17.79 21.73 -4.94
CA PRO A 23 -17.21 21.29 -6.20
C PRO A 23 -16.10 20.26 -5.94
N PRO A 24 -15.87 19.31 -6.86
CA PRO A 24 -14.75 18.38 -6.73
C PRO A 24 -13.46 19.18 -6.63
N ARG A 25 -12.71 18.94 -5.56
CA ARG A 25 -11.37 19.49 -5.38
C ARG A 25 -10.51 18.95 -6.52
N GLU A 26 -10.19 19.80 -7.51
CA GLU A 26 -9.24 19.47 -8.56
C GLU A 26 -7.98 18.89 -7.93
N ALA A 27 -7.67 17.64 -8.26
CA ALA A 27 -6.44 17.00 -7.86
C ALA A 27 -5.28 17.84 -8.45
N PRO A 28 -4.24 18.18 -7.67
CA PRO A 28 -3.14 18.97 -8.20
C PRO A 28 -2.51 18.22 -9.38
N ALA A 29 -2.24 18.99 -10.45
CA ALA A 29 -1.65 18.51 -11.69
C ALA A 29 -0.49 17.54 -11.44
N ARG A 30 -0.56 16.37 -12.09
CA ARG A 30 0.46 15.31 -12.02
C ARG A 30 1.81 15.91 -12.44
N VAL A 31 2.73 16.00 -11.48
CA VAL A 31 4.13 16.33 -11.75
C VAL A 31 4.63 15.30 -12.78
N PRO A 32 5.28 15.71 -13.88
CA PRO A 32 5.78 14.76 -14.86
C PRO A 32 6.80 13.82 -14.20
N GLU A 33 6.54 12.52 -14.26
CA GLU A 33 7.47 11.50 -13.75
C GLU A 33 8.79 11.58 -14.53
N PRO A 34 9.95 11.65 -13.85
CA PRO A 34 11.22 11.69 -14.54
C PRO A 34 11.44 10.37 -15.29
N ALA A 35 11.75 10.47 -16.58
CA ALA A 35 12.13 9.32 -17.39
C ALA A 35 13.53 8.83 -16.99
N VAL A 36 13.68 7.49 -16.95
CA VAL A 36 14.92 6.66 -16.96
C VAL A 36 15.48 6.21 -15.59
N ALA A 37 15.06 5.01 -15.14
CA ALA A 37 15.86 3.97 -14.48
C ALA A 37 15.01 2.68 -14.43
N ALA A 38 15.62 1.48 -14.43
CA ALA A 38 14.95 0.17 -14.43
C ALA A 38 13.69 0.14 -13.57
N ASP A 39 12.62 -0.54 -14.02
CA ASP A 39 11.33 -0.63 -13.33
C ASP A 39 11.57 -0.73 -11.81
N PRO A 40 11.28 0.34 -11.04
CA PRO A 40 11.62 0.35 -9.63
C PRO A 40 10.86 -0.80 -8.98
N LEU A 41 11.60 -1.63 -8.23
CA LEU A 41 11.00 -2.71 -7.46
C LEU A 41 9.78 -2.15 -6.73
N PRO A 42 8.59 -2.75 -6.86
CA PRO A 42 7.38 -2.15 -6.34
C PRO A 42 7.56 -1.94 -4.84
N LEU A 43 7.11 -0.80 -4.30
CA LEU A 43 7.23 -0.51 -2.87
C LEU A 43 6.64 -1.63 -1.98
N ALA A 44 5.67 -2.38 -2.51
CA ALA A 44 5.10 -3.56 -1.88
C ALA A 44 6.12 -4.69 -1.65
N MET A 45 7.14 -4.84 -2.50
CA MET A 45 8.23 -5.80 -2.30
C MET A 45 9.02 -5.51 -1.03
N PHE A 46 9.15 -4.26 -0.60
CA PHE A 46 9.89 -3.87 0.61
C PHE A 46 9.09 -4.05 1.91
N ARG A 47 7.84 -4.52 1.84
CA ARG A 47 6.93 -4.57 2.98
C ARG A 47 6.54 -6.00 3.32
N PHE A 48 6.42 -6.30 4.60
CA PHE A 48 5.73 -7.50 5.04
C PHE A 48 4.22 -7.31 4.83
N ASP A 49 3.55 -8.29 4.22
CA ASP A 49 2.11 -8.27 4.02
C ASP A 49 1.45 -9.30 4.95
N PRO A 50 0.93 -8.89 6.13
CA PRO A 50 0.35 -9.81 7.09
C PRO A 50 -0.95 -10.48 6.58
N VAL A 51 -1.69 -9.81 5.69
CA VAL A 51 -2.95 -10.32 5.14
C VAL A 51 -2.65 -11.42 4.13
N TRP A 52 -1.74 -11.14 3.20
CA TRP A 52 -1.28 -12.15 2.25
C TRP A 52 -0.59 -13.32 2.96
N TYR A 53 0.30 -13.04 3.91
CA TYR A 53 1.04 -14.08 4.63
C TYR A 53 0.10 -15.06 5.34
N SER A 54 -0.90 -14.55 6.06
CA SER A 54 -1.90 -15.40 6.73
C SER A 54 -2.75 -16.21 5.76
N ALA A 55 -3.06 -15.65 4.59
CA ALA A 55 -3.83 -16.34 3.55
C ALA A 55 -3.00 -17.43 2.85
N THR A 56 -1.69 -17.19 2.65
CA THR A 56 -0.75 -18.12 2.02
C THR A 56 -0.34 -19.26 2.95
N TYR A 57 -0.29 -19.00 4.26
CA TYR A 57 0.19 -19.91 5.29
C TYR A 57 -0.89 -20.22 6.34
N PRO A 58 -1.85 -21.11 6.06
CA PRO A 58 -2.98 -21.37 6.95
C PRO A 58 -2.59 -21.94 8.32
N ASP A 59 -1.40 -22.53 8.44
CA ASP A 59 -0.86 -23.08 9.69
C ASP A 59 -0.52 -21.99 10.73
N VAL A 60 -0.41 -20.73 10.30
CA VAL A 60 -0.18 -19.58 11.20
C VAL A 60 -1.48 -18.92 11.65
N ALA A 61 -2.64 -19.47 11.27
CA ALA A 61 -3.94 -18.92 11.61
C ALA A 61 -4.11 -18.75 13.14
N GLY A 62 -4.47 -17.53 13.57
CA GLY A 62 -4.63 -17.19 14.98
C GLY A 62 -3.34 -16.74 15.69
N LEU A 63 -2.20 -16.71 15.00
CA LEU A 63 -0.96 -16.08 15.48
C LEU A 63 -0.83 -14.64 14.95
N ASP A 64 0.07 -13.87 15.54
CA ASP A 64 0.54 -12.62 14.92
C ASP A 64 1.49 -12.96 13.75
N PRO A 65 1.13 -12.61 12.49
CA PRO A 65 1.89 -13.05 11.32
C PRO A 65 3.32 -12.50 11.29
N ALA A 66 3.53 -11.26 11.73
CA ALA A 66 4.84 -10.63 11.73
C ALA A 66 5.76 -11.27 12.78
N ALA A 67 5.25 -11.51 13.99
CA ALA A 67 5.96 -12.23 15.04
C ALA A 67 6.30 -13.66 14.61
N HIS A 68 5.37 -14.38 13.97
CA HIS A 68 5.65 -15.70 13.41
C HIS A 68 6.74 -15.65 12.35
N TYR A 69 6.68 -14.70 11.42
CA TYR A 69 7.67 -14.55 10.36
C TYR A 69 9.08 -14.32 10.93
N LEU A 70 9.20 -13.43 11.91
CA LEU A 70 10.48 -13.09 12.53
C LEU A 70 11.04 -14.23 13.40
N ALA A 71 10.19 -15.06 14.00
CA ALA A 71 10.63 -16.17 14.84
C ALA A 71 10.94 -17.46 14.06
N TYR A 72 10.15 -17.75 13.02
CA TYR A 72 10.17 -19.04 12.34
C TYR A 72 10.12 -18.89 10.81
N GLY A 73 9.24 -18.03 10.29
CA GLY A 73 8.94 -17.98 8.86
C GLY A 73 10.17 -17.74 7.98
N HIS A 74 11.10 -16.88 8.41
CA HIS A 74 12.31 -16.63 7.62
C HIS A 74 13.30 -17.81 7.61
N VAL A 75 13.30 -18.63 8.66
CA VAL A 75 14.13 -19.85 8.74
C VAL A 75 13.53 -20.95 7.87
N GLU A 76 12.20 -21.00 7.82
CA GLU A 76 11.43 -21.91 6.96
C GLU A 76 11.38 -21.46 5.50
N MET A 77 12.13 -20.42 5.12
CA MET A 77 12.17 -19.87 3.76
C MET A 77 10.79 -19.43 3.23
N ARG A 78 9.91 -18.97 4.13
CA ARG A 78 8.61 -18.42 3.75
C ARG A 78 8.77 -17.03 3.17
N ASP A 79 7.88 -16.72 2.24
CA ASP A 79 7.83 -15.44 1.57
C ASP A 79 7.07 -14.44 2.46
N PRO A 80 7.55 -13.20 2.62
CA PRO A 80 6.92 -12.18 3.46
C PRO A 80 5.78 -11.43 2.75
N ASN A 81 5.75 -11.51 1.42
CA ASN A 81 4.83 -10.82 0.51
C ASN A 81 4.86 -11.52 -0.86
N PRO A 82 3.92 -11.24 -1.78
CA PRO A 82 3.85 -11.92 -3.08
C PRO A 82 4.94 -11.54 -4.08
N TYR A 83 5.81 -10.58 -3.76
CA TYR A 83 6.81 -10.04 -4.67
C TYR A 83 8.23 -10.49 -4.34
N PHE A 84 8.50 -10.91 -3.10
CA PHE A 84 9.82 -11.36 -2.65
C PHE A 84 9.80 -12.86 -2.39
N ASN A 85 10.62 -13.61 -3.14
CA ASN A 85 10.83 -15.03 -2.90
C ASN A 85 12.12 -15.24 -2.09
N ALA A 86 11.98 -15.77 -0.88
CA ALA A 86 13.12 -15.94 0.03
C ALA A 86 14.11 -16.99 -0.49
N ALA A 87 13.62 -18.09 -1.06
CA ALA A 87 14.44 -19.18 -1.58
C ALA A 87 15.28 -18.75 -2.78
N ASP A 88 14.68 -18.05 -3.74
CA ASP A 88 15.35 -17.50 -4.91
C ASP A 88 16.40 -16.46 -4.51
N TYR A 89 16.07 -15.59 -3.55
CA TYR A 89 17.02 -14.58 -3.07
C TYR A 89 18.24 -15.24 -2.42
N VAL A 90 18.04 -16.27 -1.58
CA VAL A 90 19.16 -17.00 -0.95
C VAL A 90 19.96 -17.80 -1.97
N ALA A 91 19.31 -18.42 -2.95
CA ALA A 91 20.00 -19.13 -4.04
C ALA A 91 20.87 -18.20 -4.89
N ALA A 92 20.41 -16.98 -5.12
CA ALA A 92 21.15 -15.95 -5.84
C ALA A 92 22.26 -15.28 -5.00
N ASN A 93 22.16 -15.35 -3.66
CA ASN A 93 23.07 -14.71 -2.70
C ASN A 93 23.54 -15.70 -1.63
N PRO A 94 24.42 -16.66 -1.96
CA PRO A 94 24.81 -17.75 -1.05
C PRO A 94 25.49 -17.30 0.25
N ASP A 95 26.09 -16.11 0.26
CA ASP A 95 26.69 -15.50 1.46
C ASP A 95 25.64 -15.13 2.52
N VAL A 96 24.41 -14.80 2.09
CA VAL A 96 23.28 -14.56 3.00
C VAL A 96 22.86 -15.85 3.71
N ALA A 97 22.92 -16.98 2.98
CA ALA A 97 22.66 -18.31 3.53
C ALA A 97 23.68 -18.69 4.62
N ALA A 98 24.96 -18.40 4.36
CA ALA A 98 26.09 -18.82 5.20
C ALA A 98 26.05 -18.26 6.62
N VAL A 99 25.38 -17.12 6.82
CA VAL A 99 25.23 -16.46 8.13
C VAL A 99 23.88 -16.71 8.79
N HIS A 100 23.02 -17.56 8.20
CA HIS A 100 21.63 -17.77 8.62
C HIS A 100 20.85 -16.45 8.85
N ALA A 101 21.14 -15.43 8.04
CA ALA A 101 20.45 -14.16 8.13
C ALA A 101 19.00 -14.30 7.64
N ASN A 102 18.11 -13.50 8.20
CA ASN A 102 16.77 -13.34 7.65
C ASN A 102 16.88 -12.75 6.23
N PRO A 103 16.49 -13.50 5.17
CA PRO A 103 16.72 -13.08 3.79
C PRO A 103 16.04 -11.76 3.44
N PHE A 104 14.82 -11.57 3.97
CA PHE A 104 14.04 -10.37 3.70
C PHE A 104 14.59 -9.12 4.38
N LEU A 105 15.02 -9.24 5.64
CA LEU A 105 15.69 -8.14 6.32
C LEU A 105 17.02 -7.80 5.65
N HIS A 106 17.78 -8.80 5.21
CA HIS A 106 19.00 -8.56 4.45
C HIS A 106 18.71 -7.79 3.16
N PHE A 107 17.68 -8.20 2.41
CA PHE A 107 17.27 -7.49 1.19
C PHE A 107 16.89 -6.03 1.47
N ILE A 108 16.08 -5.75 2.50
CA ILE A 108 15.64 -4.40 2.86
C ILE A 108 16.81 -3.50 3.26
N PHE A 109 17.70 -3.99 4.13
CA PHE A 109 18.76 -3.15 4.70
C PHE A 109 20.01 -3.03 3.82
N TYR A 110 20.28 -4.02 2.97
CA TYR A 110 21.51 -4.09 2.18
C TYR A 110 21.24 -4.43 0.72
N GLY A 111 20.54 -5.54 0.47
CA GLY A 111 20.46 -6.15 -0.86
C GLY A 111 19.92 -5.22 -1.95
N ALA A 112 18.86 -4.46 -1.67
CA ALA A 112 18.31 -3.51 -2.63
C ALA A 112 19.29 -2.37 -2.96
N ALA A 113 19.98 -1.83 -1.95
CA ALA A 113 20.95 -0.75 -2.13
C ALA A 113 22.23 -1.23 -2.83
N GLU A 114 22.62 -2.49 -2.60
CA GLU A 114 23.75 -3.16 -3.25
C GLU A 114 23.42 -3.65 -4.67
N GLY A 115 22.15 -3.60 -5.09
CA GLY A 115 21.72 -4.12 -6.40
C GLY A 115 21.82 -5.64 -6.51
N ARG A 116 21.65 -6.37 -5.39
CA ARG A 116 21.75 -7.82 -5.36
C ARG A 116 20.64 -8.47 -6.22
N PRO A 117 20.96 -9.55 -6.96
CA PRO A 117 19.98 -10.26 -7.75
C PRO A 117 18.91 -10.88 -6.84
N LEU A 118 17.65 -10.79 -7.25
CA LEU A 118 16.52 -11.40 -6.52
C LEU A 118 16.32 -12.89 -6.84
N LYS A 119 16.93 -13.36 -7.93
CA LYS A 119 16.82 -14.72 -8.44
C LYS A 119 18.14 -15.13 -9.10
N PRO A 120 18.46 -16.44 -9.14
CA PRO A 120 19.69 -16.96 -9.74
C PRO A 120 19.83 -16.66 -11.25
#